data_AF-A0A6C0ER67-F1
#
_entry.id   AF-A0A6C0ER67-F1
#
_cell.length_a   1.000
_cell.length_b   1.000
_cell.length_c   1.000
_cell.angle_alpha   90.00
_cell.angle_beta   90.00
_cell.angle_gamma   90.00
#
_symmetry.space_group_name_H-M   'P 1'
#
loop_
_entity.id
_entity.type
_entity.pdbx_description
1 polymer ?
#
loop_
_entity_poly.entity_id
_entity_poly.type
_entity_poly.pdbx_seq_one_letter_code
_entity_poly.pdbx_strand_id
1 'polypeptide(L)'
;MNTFKIIIQKIINKVDTIYDIDHENNSFNFWSKIYKNDELKDLNYSYKYFYYIFMGLHESKFEFLHKIVSNMFLNEIDKEKILDIFFKVQKVYNAFSRLARVYKFKKSDLQINHDLYLNPITTQKYMTILQNGKKYMFTATDLINIINTALSHAPHFFVEPLISKNPYNNMAFDKSTLYNIYFFLKKTDYKMPVLIENYFLANFDITLFYFENEAIIRDIAIRNFVFKSDAKILYPSVINMIHKYDTKNTLIISEDFPKDKLVDIMRPYLHLYYNTKYSLILNKKENAYAELVYKFRQFIKFNPKFGRKYIMNNPFTKKSDTSFDEKHINFYNIKTRNYKNSHLLLNIDSDYNNNYDTDSDIEDTSLNIAINTSVYRTPIIHPFTSEIQRTVITFDTSNVQFTGWFHVTDNDEQDENIQNDTNNDNETIISSVHESLIDSDDEIIIEDHDDDTSVD
;
A
#
# COMPACT_ATOMS: atom_id res chain seq x y z
N MET A 1 -0.67 -16.69 26.44
CA MET A 1 -1.75 -17.54 27.01
C MET A 1 -1.87 -17.50 28.53
N ASN A 2 -0.80 -17.39 29.32
CA ASN A 2 -0.87 -17.50 30.79
C ASN A 2 -1.75 -16.44 31.46
N THR A 3 -1.69 -15.17 31.04
CA THR A 3 -2.59 -14.12 31.55
C THR A 3 -4.06 -14.45 31.28
N PHE A 4 -4.38 -15.01 30.13
CA PHE A 4 -5.74 -15.42 29.76
C PHE A 4 -6.23 -16.56 30.68
N LYS A 5 -5.39 -17.58 30.92
CA LYS A 5 -5.62 -18.66 31.90
C LYS A 5 -5.89 -18.12 33.31
N ILE A 6 -5.13 -17.13 33.77
CA ILE A 6 -5.32 -16.50 35.09
C ILE A 6 -6.65 -15.77 35.18
N ILE A 7 -7.05 -15.03 34.14
CA ILE A 7 -8.33 -14.31 34.10
C ILE A 7 -9.49 -15.30 34.19
N ILE A 8 -9.43 -16.42 33.46
CA ILE A 8 -10.41 -17.50 33.54
C ILE A 8 -10.52 -18.02 34.97
N GLN A 9 -9.40 -18.34 35.60
CA GLN A 9 -9.38 -18.78 36.99
C GLN A 9 -10.05 -17.78 37.92
N LYS A 10 -9.83 -16.47 37.74
CA LYS A 10 -10.49 -15.45 38.58
C LYS A 10 -11.99 -15.30 38.31
N ILE A 11 -12.41 -15.35 37.06
CA ILE A 11 -13.83 -15.24 36.67
C ILE A 11 -14.63 -16.45 37.16
N ILE A 12 -14.05 -17.66 37.08
CA ILE A 12 -14.74 -18.91 37.42
C ILE A 12 -14.55 -19.30 38.88
N ASN A 13 -13.32 -19.25 39.41
CA ASN A 13 -13.02 -19.79 40.74
C ASN A 13 -13.56 -18.89 41.84
N LYS A 14 -13.79 -17.57 41.62
CA LYS A 14 -14.19 -16.56 42.63
C LYS A 14 -13.40 -16.54 43.96
N VAL A 15 -12.47 -17.47 44.16
CA VAL A 15 -11.61 -17.64 45.34
C VAL A 15 -10.26 -16.99 45.05
N ASP A 16 -9.58 -16.53 46.09
CA ASP A 16 -8.38 -15.71 45.98
C ASP A 16 -7.15 -16.42 45.39
N THR A 17 -7.10 -17.75 45.46
CA THR A 17 -5.94 -18.55 45.05
C THR A 17 -5.89 -18.78 43.55
N ILE A 18 -4.80 -18.32 42.92
CA ILE A 18 -4.44 -18.60 41.52
C ILE A 18 -3.51 -19.81 41.50
N TYR A 19 -3.72 -20.70 40.55
CA TYR A 19 -2.94 -21.93 40.37
C TYR A 19 -2.17 -21.87 39.06
N ASP A 20 -0.90 -22.21 39.12
CA ASP A 20 -0.09 -22.44 37.94
C ASP A 20 -0.34 -23.85 37.40
N ILE A 21 -1.10 -23.96 36.32
CA ILE A 21 -1.62 -25.23 35.83
C ILE A 21 -0.65 -25.91 34.85
N ASP A 22 0.48 -25.28 34.56
CA ASP A 22 1.54 -25.88 33.74
C ASP A 22 2.34 -26.95 34.54
N HIS A 23 2.11 -27.08 35.85
CA HIS A 23 2.65 -28.15 36.71
C HIS A 23 1.56 -29.14 37.21
N GLU A 24 1.78 -30.45 37.03
CA GLU A 24 0.81 -31.52 37.35
C GLU A 24 0.27 -31.48 38.79
N ASN A 25 1.11 -31.21 39.79
CA ASN A 25 0.67 -31.15 41.19
C ASN A 25 -0.26 -29.95 41.48
N ASN A 26 -0.05 -28.84 40.78
CA ASN A 26 -0.86 -27.64 40.94
C ASN A 26 -2.19 -27.74 40.19
N SER A 27 -2.21 -28.46 39.07
CA SER A 27 -3.46 -28.77 38.37
C SER A 27 -4.38 -29.61 39.26
N PHE A 28 -3.88 -30.68 39.90
CA PHE A 28 -4.69 -31.50 40.80
C PHE A 28 -5.27 -30.69 41.98
N ASN A 29 -4.46 -29.83 42.59
CA ASN A 29 -4.91 -28.96 43.69
C ASN A 29 -5.98 -27.96 43.26
N PHE A 30 -5.81 -27.36 42.07
CA PHE A 30 -6.82 -26.51 41.46
C PHE A 30 -8.14 -27.27 41.27
N TRP A 31 -8.06 -28.48 40.68
CA TRP A 31 -9.22 -29.31 40.39
C TRP A 31 -9.95 -29.74 41.65
N SER A 32 -9.21 -30.23 42.64
CA SER A 32 -9.78 -30.59 43.95
C SER A 32 -10.60 -29.43 44.52
N LYS A 33 -10.15 -28.19 44.32
CA LYS A 33 -10.83 -27.00 44.81
C LYS A 33 -12.07 -26.63 44.00
N ILE A 34 -12.04 -26.74 42.67
CA ILE A 34 -13.22 -26.54 41.81
C ILE A 34 -14.31 -27.57 42.10
N TYR A 35 -13.95 -28.85 42.26
CA TYR A 35 -14.91 -29.91 42.60
C TYR A 35 -15.50 -29.75 44.01
N LYS A 36 -14.79 -29.08 44.92
CA LYS A 36 -15.24 -28.76 46.29
C LYS A 36 -15.94 -27.41 46.42
N ASN A 37 -16.01 -26.61 45.36
CA ASN A 37 -16.65 -25.29 45.41
C ASN A 37 -18.18 -25.47 45.36
N ASP A 38 -18.85 -25.21 46.48
CA ASP A 38 -20.29 -25.38 46.64
C ASP A 38 -21.12 -24.47 45.71
N GLU A 39 -20.59 -23.30 45.29
CA GLU A 39 -21.24 -22.44 44.29
C GLU A 39 -21.12 -22.99 42.85
N LEU A 40 -20.13 -23.86 42.60
CA LEU A 40 -19.90 -24.49 41.29
C LEU A 40 -20.42 -25.94 41.22
N LYS A 41 -21.03 -26.45 42.31
CA LYS A 41 -21.63 -27.79 42.35
C LYS A 41 -22.78 -27.93 41.33
N ASP A 42 -23.54 -26.86 41.13
CA ASP A 42 -24.70 -26.81 40.25
C ASP A 42 -24.35 -26.46 38.78
N LEU A 43 -23.08 -26.19 38.47
CA LEU A 43 -22.64 -25.98 37.09
C LEU A 43 -22.61 -27.31 36.33
N ASN A 44 -23.26 -27.29 35.15
CA ASN A 44 -23.39 -28.41 34.23
C ASN A 44 -22.03 -29.08 33.93
N TYR A 45 -21.98 -30.41 33.77
CA TYR A 45 -20.75 -31.17 33.49
C TYR A 45 -19.93 -30.59 32.32
N SER A 46 -20.62 -30.00 31.36
CA SER A 46 -20.09 -29.31 30.18
C SER A 46 -19.17 -28.12 30.54
N TYR A 47 -19.42 -27.41 31.65
CA TYR A 47 -18.53 -26.33 32.14
C TYR A 47 -17.22 -26.86 32.71
N LYS A 48 -17.26 -28.01 33.40
CA LYS A 48 -16.06 -28.67 33.92
C LYS A 48 -15.23 -29.25 32.77
N TYR A 49 -15.89 -29.74 31.72
CA TYR A 49 -15.26 -30.22 30.49
C TYR A 49 -14.60 -29.09 29.68
N PHE A 50 -15.26 -27.94 29.54
CA PHE A 50 -14.67 -26.73 28.95
C PHE A 50 -13.34 -26.37 29.61
N TYR A 51 -13.31 -26.36 30.94
CA TYR A 51 -12.11 -26.03 31.69
C TYR A 51 -11.01 -27.08 31.49
N TYR A 52 -11.38 -28.36 31.42
CA TYR A 52 -10.42 -29.46 31.22
C TYR A 52 -9.73 -29.33 29.88
N ILE A 53 -10.51 -29.08 28.82
CA ILE A 53 -9.96 -28.89 27.49
C ILE A 53 -9.15 -27.59 27.41
N PHE A 54 -9.68 -26.47 27.91
CA PHE A 54 -8.99 -25.18 27.75
C PHE A 54 -7.66 -25.11 28.50
N MET A 55 -7.60 -25.67 29.71
CA MET A 55 -6.40 -25.60 30.54
C MET A 55 -5.37 -26.67 30.21
N GLY A 56 -5.79 -27.77 29.57
CA GLY A 56 -4.90 -28.84 29.11
C GLY A 56 -4.35 -28.64 27.70
N LEU A 57 -4.82 -27.64 26.94
CA LEU A 57 -4.33 -27.39 25.59
C LEU A 57 -3.15 -26.40 25.57
N HIS A 58 -2.14 -26.76 24.80
CA HIS A 58 -1.01 -25.88 24.44
C HIS A 58 -1.30 -25.02 23.19
N GLU A 59 -2.49 -25.17 22.61
CA GLU A 59 -2.91 -24.51 21.38
C GLU A 59 -3.34 -23.06 21.60
N SER A 60 -3.52 -22.32 20.50
CA SER A 60 -4.03 -20.95 20.56
C SER A 60 -5.47 -20.91 21.11
N LYS A 61 -5.84 -19.80 21.75
CA LYS A 61 -7.21 -19.61 22.29
C LYS A 61 -8.30 -19.69 21.22
N PHE A 62 -7.97 -19.38 19.96
CA PHE A 62 -8.92 -19.37 18.85
C PHE A 62 -9.07 -20.73 18.18
N GLU A 63 -8.01 -21.53 18.10
CA GLU A 63 -8.14 -22.95 17.69
C GLU A 63 -9.01 -23.71 18.69
N PHE A 64 -8.84 -23.44 19.98
CA PHE A 64 -9.74 -23.98 20.99
C PHE A 64 -11.19 -23.52 20.77
N LEU A 65 -11.41 -22.22 20.52
CA LEU A 65 -12.75 -21.70 20.24
C LEU A 65 -13.39 -22.42 19.05
N HIS A 66 -12.61 -22.60 17.98
CA HIS A 66 -13.03 -23.34 16.79
C HIS A 66 -13.41 -24.77 17.15
N LYS A 67 -12.59 -25.49 17.92
CA LYS A 67 -12.87 -26.87 18.38
C LYS A 67 -14.18 -26.97 19.16
N ILE A 68 -14.52 -25.97 19.99
CA ILE A 68 -15.78 -25.97 20.72
C ILE A 68 -16.97 -25.74 19.78
N VAL A 69 -16.87 -24.75 18.90
CA VAL A 69 -17.95 -24.41 17.95
C VAL A 69 -18.22 -25.57 16.98
N SER A 70 -17.16 -26.21 16.47
CA SER A 70 -17.25 -27.33 15.54
C SER A 70 -17.61 -28.67 16.21
N ASN A 71 -17.70 -28.71 17.54
CA ASN A 71 -17.94 -29.97 18.26
C ASN A 71 -19.41 -30.42 18.13
N MET A 72 -19.63 -31.58 17.51
CA MET A 72 -20.96 -32.18 17.37
C MET A 72 -21.50 -32.78 18.69
N PHE A 73 -20.65 -33.04 19.68
CA PHE A 73 -21.01 -33.67 20.95
C PHE A 73 -21.43 -32.66 22.02
N LEU A 74 -21.24 -31.36 21.78
CA LEU A 74 -21.72 -30.29 22.64
C LEU A 74 -23.10 -29.82 22.15
N ASN A 75 -24.05 -29.72 23.07
CA ASN A 75 -25.34 -29.09 22.77
C ASN A 75 -25.17 -27.56 22.64
N GLU A 76 -26.10 -26.91 21.94
CA GLU A 76 -26.01 -25.47 21.65
C GLU A 76 -26.07 -24.60 22.92
N ILE A 77 -26.82 -25.02 23.94
CA ILE A 77 -26.92 -24.29 25.22
C ILE A 77 -25.56 -24.23 25.92
N ASP A 78 -24.83 -25.34 25.95
CA ASP A 78 -23.51 -25.43 26.57
C ASP A 78 -22.46 -24.69 25.74
N LYS A 79 -22.57 -24.71 24.40
CA LYS A 79 -21.72 -23.88 23.53
C LYS A 79 -21.91 -22.40 23.81
N GLU A 80 -23.15 -21.92 23.88
CA GLU A 80 -23.45 -20.50 24.14
C GLU A 80 -22.91 -20.04 25.50
N LYS A 81 -23.07 -20.87 26.52
CA LYS A 81 -22.51 -20.66 27.86
C LYS A 81 -20.99 -20.57 27.88
N ILE A 82 -20.34 -21.43 27.11
CA ILE A 82 -18.89 -21.43 26.93
C ILE A 82 -18.44 -20.14 26.22
N LEU A 83 -19.13 -19.76 25.14
CA LEU A 83 -18.84 -18.55 24.37
C LEU A 83 -18.98 -17.30 25.24
N ASP A 84 -20.02 -17.21 26.08
CA ASP A 84 -20.22 -16.09 27.00
C ASP A 84 -19.04 -15.93 27.98
N ILE A 85 -18.53 -17.04 28.54
CA ILE A 85 -17.32 -16.99 29.38
C ILE A 85 -16.11 -16.53 28.55
N PHE A 86 -15.90 -17.12 27.38
CA PHE A 86 -14.79 -16.76 26.51
C PHE A 86 -14.80 -15.27 26.18
N PHE A 87 -15.96 -14.70 25.83
CA PHE A 87 -16.12 -13.28 25.55
C PHE A 87 -15.86 -12.41 26.78
N LYS A 88 -16.35 -12.80 27.97
CA LYS A 88 -16.05 -12.09 29.23
C LYS A 88 -14.55 -12.06 29.52
N VAL A 89 -13.88 -13.20 29.40
CA VAL A 89 -12.43 -13.31 29.60
C VAL A 89 -11.69 -12.46 28.57
N GLN A 90 -12.06 -12.57 27.29
CA GLN A 90 -11.45 -11.83 26.19
C GLN A 90 -11.62 -10.31 26.37
N LYS A 91 -12.78 -9.86 26.85
CA LYS A 91 -13.03 -8.44 27.18
C LYS A 91 -12.11 -7.95 28.30
N VAL A 92 -11.99 -8.71 29.39
CA VAL A 92 -11.12 -8.35 30.53
C VAL A 92 -9.65 -8.35 30.10
N TYR A 93 -9.22 -9.36 29.34
CA TYR A 93 -7.87 -9.45 28.79
C TYR A 93 -7.54 -8.24 27.92
N ASN A 94 -8.43 -7.88 27.00
CA ASN A 94 -8.25 -6.72 26.13
C ASN A 94 -8.19 -5.41 26.92
N ALA A 95 -9.02 -5.26 27.95
CA ALA A 95 -9.00 -4.08 28.83
C ALA A 95 -7.66 -3.94 29.56
N PHE A 96 -7.13 -5.03 30.15
CA PHE A 96 -5.81 -5.01 30.79
C PHE A 96 -4.68 -4.78 29.80
N SER A 97 -4.77 -5.36 28.60
CA SER A 97 -3.77 -5.15 27.53
C SER A 97 -3.75 -3.69 27.08
N ARG A 98 -4.92 -3.07 26.90
CA ARG A 98 -5.06 -1.64 26.59
C ARG A 98 -4.49 -0.79 27.72
N LEU A 99 -4.81 -1.09 28.98
CA LEU A 99 -4.27 -0.38 30.13
C LEU A 99 -2.74 -0.46 30.19
N ALA A 100 -2.18 -1.65 30.01
CA ALA A 100 -0.74 -1.87 29.98
C ALA A 100 -0.07 -1.07 28.85
N ARG A 101 -0.67 -1.03 27.66
CA ARG A 101 -0.21 -0.23 26.53
C ARG A 101 -0.23 1.27 26.85
N VAL A 102 -1.33 1.79 27.39
CA VAL A 102 -1.45 3.20 27.80
C VAL A 102 -0.42 3.56 28.85
N TYR A 103 -0.23 2.69 29.86
CA TYR A 103 0.78 2.89 30.89
C TYR A 103 2.20 2.94 30.31
N LYS A 104 2.56 1.95 29.47
CA LYS A 104 3.86 1.92 28.78
C LYS A 104 4.07 3.19 27.97
N PHE A 105 3.08 3.61 27.20
CA PHE A 105 3.16 4.81 26.37
C PHE A 105 3.37 6.09 27.18
N LYS A 106 2.60 6.27 28.27
CA LYS A 106 2.72 7.43 29.15
C LYS A 106 4.07 7.50 29.87
N LYS A 107 4.59 6.34 30.31
CA LYS A 107 5.85 6.25 31.06
C LYS A 107 7.11 6.26 30.19
N SER A 108 6.98 5.96 28.91
CA SER A 108 8.13 5.92 28.00
C SER A 108 8.68 7.32 27.75
N ASP A 109 9.99 7.41 27.61
CA ASP A 109 10.68 8.66 27.30
C ASP A 109 10.48 9.04 25.83
N LEU A 110 10.43 10.35 25.58
CA LEU A 110 10.43 10.91 24.23
C LEU A 110 11.87 10.94 23.70
N GLN A 111 12.15 10.13 22.68
CA GLN A 111 13.48 10.02 22.09
C GLN A 111 13.68 11.01 20.95
N ILE A 112 12.68 11.16 20.07
CA ILE A 112 12.73 12.03 18.90
C ILE A 112 11.50 12.92 18.85
N ASN A 113 11.74 14.23 18.75
CA ASN A 113 10.75 15.31 18.65
C ASN A 113 11.05 16.29 17.49
N HIS A 114 11.94 15.90 16.57
CA HIS A 114 12.26 16.65 15.37
C HIS A 114 11.87 15.83 14.13
N ASP A 115 11.57 16.52 13.03
CA ASP A 115 11.29 15.89 11.73
C ASP A 115 12.57 15.27 11.13
N LEU A 116 12.45 14.62 9.96
CA LEU A 116 13.61 14.03 9.27
C LEU A 116 14.63 15.08 8.77
N TYR A 117 14.28 16.36 8.76
CA TYR A 117 15.16 17.48 8.42
C TYR A 117 15.74 18.18 9.66
N LEU A 118 15.54 17.61 10.85
CA LEU A 118 15.99 18.13 12.15
C LEU A 118 15.32 19.44 12.57
N ASN A 119 14.14 19.76 12.01
CA ASN A 119 13.30 20.85 12.51
C ASN A 119 12.44 20.35 13.67
N PRO A 120 12.23 21.15 14.73
CA PRO A 120 11.36 20.74 15.83
C PRO A 120 9.92 20.60 15.34
N ILE A 121 9.26 19.51 15.75
CA ILE A 121 7.86 19.26 15.44
C ILE A 121 7.03 19.97 16.50
N THR A 122 6.43 21.11 16.14
CA THR A 122 5.65 21.94 17.08
C THR A 122 4.21 22.13 16.64
N THR A 123 3.97 22.41 15.35
CA THR A 123 2.64 22.80 14.83
C THR A 123 2.11 21.86 13.76
N GLN A 124 2.94 20.97 13.22
CA GLN A 124 2.50 20.02 12.20
C GLN A 124 1.74 18.86 12.83
N LYS A 125 0.72 18.34 12.13
CA LYS A 125 0.09 17.06 12.48
C LYS A 125 1.15 15.97 12.54
N TYR A 126 1.33 15.37 13.70
CA TYR A 126 2.30 14.31 13.95
C TYR A 126 1.63 13.06 14.52
N MET A 127 2.32 11.93 14.35
CA MET A 127 2.03 10.68 15.01
C MET A 127 3.21 10.31 15.91
N THR A 128 2.92 9.81 17.10
CA THR A 128 3.94 9.22 17.97
C THR A 128 3.88 7.70 17.90
N ILE A 129 5.00 7.09 17.54
CA ILE A 129 5.17 5.63 17.47
C ILE A 129 6.04 5.19 18.65
N LEU A 130 5.57 4.18 19.39
CA LEU A 130 6.30 3.56 20.49
C LEU A 130 7.02 2.31 19.98
N GLN A 131 8.36 2.31 19.99
CA GLN A 131 9.17 1.14 19.63
C GLN A 131 10.32 0.99 20.63
N ASN A 132 10.56 -0.25 21.08
CA ASN A 132 11.60 -0.59 22.05
C ASN A 132 11.61 0.34 23.30
N GLY A 133 10.41 0.59 23.86
CA GLY A 133 10.24 1.43 25.06
C GLY A 133 10.48 2.93 24.88
N LYS A 134 10.62 3.41 23.64
CA LYS A 134 10.91 4.81 23.32
C LYS A 134 9.90 5.39 22.34
N LYS A 135 9.54 6.66 22.52
CA LYS A 135 8.60 7.38 21.64
C LYS A 135 9.35 8.13 20.53
N TYR A 136 8.87 7.98 19.32
CA TYR A 136 9.37 8.63 18.11
C TYR A 136 8.23 9.41 17.45
N MET A 137 8.39 10.73 17.33
CA MET A 137 7.45 11.56 16.58
C MET A 137 7.78 11.54 15.10
N PHE A 138 6.74 11.43 14.27
CA PHE A 138 6.83 11.53 12.82
C PHE A 138 5.76 12.47 12.29
N THR A 139 6.11 13.35 11.37
CA THR A 139 5.12 14.09 10.60
C THR A 139 4.47 13.18 9.55
N ALA A 140 3.30 13.58 9.03
CA ALA A 140 2.68 12.88 7.91
C ALA A 140 3.61 12.78 6.68
N THR A 141 4.40 13.83 6.42
CA THR A 141 5.36 13.86 5.30
C THR A 141 6.49 12.86 5.52
N ASP A 142 6.99 12.72 6.76
CA ASP A 142 8.02 11.73 7.09
C ASP A 142 7.52 10.31 6.82
N LEU A 143 6.32 9.97 7.32
CA LEU A 143 5.72 8.64 7.14
C LEU A 143 5.48 8.33 5.66
N ILE A 144 4.95 9.30 4.91
CA ILE A 144 4.77 9.18 3.46
C ILE A 144 6.09 8.89 2.76
N ASN A 145 7.15 9.62 3.09
CA ASN A 145 8.46 9.46 2.45
C ASN A 145 9.12 8.13 2.82
N ILE A 146 9.09 7.74 4.10
CA ILE A 146 9.66 6.49 4.60
C ILE A 146 8.99 5.30 3.88
N ILE A 147 7.66 5.25 3.90
CA ILE A 147 6.92 4.11 3.35
C ILE A 147 7.00 4.09 1.83
N ASN A 148 6.75 5.21 1.13
CA ASN A 148 6.81 5.20 -0.34
C ASN A 148 8.21 4.91 -0.87
N THR A 149 9.28 5.37 -0.20
CA THR A 149 10.64 5.07 -0.64
C THR A 149 10.93 3.58 -0.51
N ALA A 150 10.50 2.94 0.57
CA ALA A 150 10.62 1.50 0.75
C ALA A 150 9.80 0.71 -0.29
N LEU A 151 8.53 1.07 -0.49
CA LEU A 151 7.63 0.37 -1.40
C LEU A 151 7.95 0.59 -2.89
N SER A 152 8.56 1.73 -3.24
CA SER A 152 8.96 2.04 -4.62
C SER A 152 10.38 1.57 -5.00
N HIS A 153 11.03 0.82 -4.11
CA HIS A 153 12.37 0.29 -4.34
C HIS A 153 12.38 -0.65 -5.56
N ALA A 154 13.16 -0.27 -6.57
CA ALA A 154 13.28 -1.04 -7.81
C ALA A 154 14.65 -0.81 -8.50
N PRO A 155 15.75 -1.38 -7.98
CA PRO A 155 17.07 -1.23 -8.55
C PRO A 155 17.10 -1.74 -9.99
N HIS A 156 17.67 -0.96 -10.91
CA HIS A 156 17.67 -1.25 -12.35
C HIS A 156 16.28 -1.56 -12.93
N PHE A 157 15.21 -1.04 -12.31
CA PHE A 157 13.81 -1.30 -12.63
C PHE A 157 13.32 -2.74 -12.36
N PHE A 158 14.13 -3.58 -11.71
CA PHE A 158 13.65 -4.82 -11.09
C PHE A 158 12.99 -4.46 -9.77
N VAL A 159 11.71 -4.82 -9.64
CA VAL A 159 10.89 -4.39 -8.52
C VAL A 159 11.20 -5.26 -7.32
N GLU A 160 11.61 -4.64 -6.21
CA GLU A 160 11.99 -5.35 -4.99
C GLU A 160 11.58 -4.49 -3.77
N PRO A 161 10.28 -4.39 -3.47
CA PRO A 161 9.79 -3.55 -2.37
C PRO A 161 10.43 -3.92 -1.05
N LEU A 162 10.81 -2.92 -0.27
CA LEU A 162 11.43 -3.11 1.03
C LEU A 162 10.42 -2.98 2.15
N ILE A 163 10.70 -3.66 3.27
CA ILE A 163 9.95 -3.52 4.51
C ILE A 163 10.13 -2.08 5.00
N SER A 164 9.02 -1.42 5.33
CA SER A 164 9.03 -0.07 5.90
C SER A 164 9.54 -0.12 7.34
N LYS A 165 10.54 0.71 7.64
CA LYS A 165 11.24 0.71 8.92
C LYS A 165 11.30 2.11 9.50
N ASN A 166 11.38 2.18 10.83
CA ASN A 166 11.74 3.41 11.51
C ASN A 166 13.23 3.72 11.23
N PRO A 167 13.55 4.89 10.64
CA PRO A 167 14.93 5.23 10.25
C PRO A 167 15.87 5.42 11.45
N TYR A 168 15.34 5.68 12.65
CA TYR A 168 16.14 5.95 13.85
C TYR A 168 16.66 4.69 14.55
N ASN A 169 15.95 3.57 14.42
CA ASN A 169 16.29 2.31 15.09
C ASN A 169 16.33 1.10 14.15
N ASN A 170 16.03 1.28 12.86
CA ASN A 170 15.99 0.24 11.83
C ASN A 170 15.01 -0.91 12.13
N MET A 171 14.05 -0.70 13.03
CA MET A 171 12.99 -1.67 13.33
C MET A 171 11.86 -1.56 12.32
N ALA A 172 11.36 -2.70 11.85
CA ALA A 172 10.19 -2.75 10.98
C ALA A 172 8.94 -2.20 11.70
N PHE A 173 8.07 -1.55 10.94
CA PHE A 173 6.73 -1.26 11.43
C PHE A 173 5.91 -2.55 11.40
N ASP A 174 5.31 -2.90 12.53
CA ASP A 174 4.38 -4.02 12.62
C ASP A 174 3.03 -3.62 11.99
N LYS A 175 2.17 -4.63 11.73
CA LYS A 175 0.86 -4.41 11.12
C LYS A 175 0.03 -3.39 11.88
N SER A 176 0.02 -3.45 13.21
CA SER A 176 -0.77 -2.52 14.03
C SER A 176 -0.30 -1.08 13.84
N THR A 177 1.02 -0.85 13.78
CA THR A 177 1.59 0.47 13.49
C THR A 177 1.24 0.92 12.07
N LEU A 178 1.31 0.04 11.07
CA LEU A 178 0.96 0.37 9.68
C LEU A 178 -0.51 0.78 9.52
N TYR A 179 -1.45 0.07 10.17
CA TYR A 179 -2.86 0.47 10.20
C TYR A 179 -3.04 1.84 10.85
N ASN A 180 -2.40 2.07 12.00
CA ASN A 180 -2.45 3.35 12.68
C ASN A 180 -1.93 4.48 11.77
N ILE A 181 -0.77 4.27 11.12
CA ILE A 181 -0.19 5.22 10.17
C ILE A 181 -1.18 5.52 9.04
N TYR A 182 -1.77 4.50 8.42
CA TYR A 182 -2.72 4.69 7.32
C TYR A 182 -3.92 5.54 7.72
N PHE A 183 -4.57 5.21 8.85
CA PHE A 183 -5.73 5.98 9.32
C PHE A 183 -5.36 7.39 9.78
N PHE A 184 -4.16 7.58 10.32
CA PHE A 184 -3.64 8.92 10.58
C PHE A 184 -3.49 9.73 9.30
N LEU A 185 -2.83 9.17 8.27
CA LEU A 185 -2.67 9.83 6.97
C LEU A 185 -4.04 10.12 6.32
N LYS A 186 -5.00 9.21 6.43
CA LYS A 186 -6.36 9.40 5.90
C LYS A 186 -7.13 10.54 6.57
N LYS A 187 -6.82 10.88 7.83
CA LYS A 187 -7.37 12.03 8.56
C LYS A 187 -6.68 13.36 8.23
N THR A 188 -5.57 13.32 7.49
CA THR A 188 -4.88 14.53 7.04
C THR A 188 -5.37 14.99 5.66
N ASP A 189 -5.09 16.24 5.31
CA ASP A 189 -5.42 16.80 3.99
C ASP A 189 -4.42 16.38 2.89
N TYR A 190 -3.42 15.56 3.23
CA TYR A 190 -2.47 15.05 2.25
C TYR A 190 -3.15 14.08 1.28
N LYS A 191 -2.84 14.23 -0.01
CA LYS A 191 -3.25 13.24 -1.01
C LYS A 191 -2.60 11.90 -0.68
N MET A 192 -3.43 10.88 -0.43
CA MET A 192 -2.95 9.52 -0.16
C MET A 192 -2.08 9.00 -1.33
N PRO A 193 -0.82 8.63 -1.07
CA PRO A 193 0.03 8.02 -2.08
C PRO A 193 -0.49 6.65 -2.51
N VAL A 194 -0.50 6.39 -3.82
CA VAL A 194 -1.06 5.16 -4.41
C VAL A 194 -0.42 3.88 -3.86
N LEU A 195 0.90 3.89 -3.60
CA LEU A 195 1.57 2.70 -3.08
C LEU A 195 1.16 2.41 -1.64
N ILE A 196 0.92 3.44 -0.82
CA ILE A 196 0.45 3.27 0.55
C ILE A 196 -0.99 2.74 0.55
N GLU A 197 -1.86 3.30 -0.28
CA GLU A 197 -3.23 2.81 -0.45
C GLU A 197 -3.25 1.34 -0.88
N ASN A 198 -2.49 0.98 -1.92
CA ASN A 198 -2.44 -0.39 -2.41
C ASN A 198 -1.80 -1.35 -1.41
N TYR A 199 -0.83 -0.89 -0.61
CA TYR A 199 -0.24 -1.69 0.47
C TYR A 199 -1.24 -1.94 1.61
N PHE A 200 -2.09 -0.96 1.94
CA PHE A 200 -3.21 -1.15 2.85
C PHE A 200 -4.25 -2.15 2.30
N LEU A 201 -4.60 -2.05 1.01
CA LEU A 201 -5.54 -2.99 0.35
C LEU A 201 -5.00 -4.43 0.33
N ALA A 202 -3.68 -4.60 0.27
CA ALA A 202 -3.01 -5.89 0.43
C ALA A 202 -2.87 -6.32 1.91
N ASN A 203 -3.60 -5.71 2.85
CA ASN A 203 -3.52 -5.97 4.30
C ASN A 203 -2.10 -5.87 4.88
N PHE A 204 -1.30 -4.95 4.30
CA PHE A 204 0.12 -4.80 4.59
C PHE A 204 0.97 -6.06 4.39
N ASP A 205 0.50 -6.99 3.56
CA ASP A 205 1.29 -8.12 3.08
C ASP A 205 2.19 -7.65 1.94
N ILE A 206 3.51 -7.64 2.19
CA ILE A 206 4.50 -7.15 1.23
C ILE A 206 4.59 -8.03 -0.02
N THR A 207 4.32 -9.33 0.12
CA THR A 207 4.38 -10.31 -0.96
C THR A 207 3.17 -10.16 -1.88
N LEU A 208 1.96 -10.08 -1.30
CA LEU A 208 0.76 -9.82 -2.08
C LEU A 208 0.84 -8.45 -2.77
N PHE A 209 1.29 -7.43 -2.04
CA PHE A 209 1.51 -6.10 -2.58
C PHE A 209 2.45 -6.12 -3.79
N TYR A 210 3.57 -6.84 -3.70
CA TYR A 210 4.52 -7.00 -4.80
C TYR A 210 3.83 -7.55 -6.06
N PHE A 211 3.13 -8.67 -5.94
CA PHE A 211 2.51 -9.34 -7.08
C PHE A 211 1.42 -8.49 -7.74
N GLU A 212 0.63 -7.76 -6.94
CA GLU A 212 -0.46 -6.94 -7.47
C GLU A 212 -0.01 -5.59 -8.03
N ASN A 213 1.16 -5.09 -7.63
CA ASN A 213 1.59 -3.71 -7.90
C ASN A 213 2.90 -3.57 -8.68
N GLU A 214 3.49 -4.66 -9.15
CA GLU A 214 4.78 -4.67 -9.86
C GLU A 214 4.86 -3.61 -10.98
N ALA A 215 3.82 -3.54 -11.82
CA ALA A 215 3.75 -2.59 -12.93
C ALA A 215 3.78 -1.12 -12.46
N ILE A 216 3.02 -0.79 -11.41
CA ILE A 216 2.93 0.57 -10.88
C ILE A 216 4.24 0.96 -10.19
N ILE A 217 4.83 0.05 -9.42
CA ILE A 217 6.11 0.29 -8.75
C ILE A 217 7.20 0.58 -9.78
N ARG A 218 7.28 -0.23 -10.84
CA ARG A 218 8.23 -0.02 -11.93
C ARG A 218 8.00 1.31 -12.64
N ASP A 219 6.76 1.69 -12.88
CA ASP A 219 6.41 2.96 -13.50
C ASP A 219 6.87 4.17 -12.65
N ILE A 220 6.69 4.09 -11.34
CA ILE A 220 7.17 5.09 -10.38
C ILE A 220 8.69 5.13 -10.39
N ALA A 221 9.36 3.98 -10.39
CA ALA A 221 10.81 3.90 -10.43
C ALA A 221 11.40 4.51 -11.71
N ILE A 222 10.81 4.22 -12.88
CA ILE A 222 11.19 4.84 -14.16
C ILE A 222 11.04 6.35 -14.09
N ARG A 223 9.92 6.85 -13.57
CA ARG A 223 9.68 8.29 -13.41
C ARG A 223 10.71 8.93 -12.47
N ASN A 224 10.90 8.34 -11.29
CA ASN A 224 11.87 8.83 -10.30
C ASN A 224 13.28 8.87 -10.89
N PHE A 225 13.71 7.81 -11.57
CA PHE A 225 15.01 7.76 -12.22
C PHE A 225 15.18 8.91 -13.23
N VAL A 226 14.22 9.11 -14.14
CA VAL A 226 14.36 10.13 -15.20
C VAL A 226 14.30 11.56 -14.66
N PHE A 227 13.49 11.84 -13.65
CA PHE A 227 13.26 13.22 -13.18
C PHE A 227 14.08 13.61 -11.95
N LYS A 228 14.61 12.65 -11.19
CA LYS A 228 15.42 12.92 -9.98
C LYS A 228 16.91 12.64 -10.15
N SER A 229 17.31 11.85 -11.15
CA SER A 229 18.74 11.57 -11.37
C SER A 229 19.47 12.77 -11.94
N ASP A 230 20.75 12.86 -11.58
CA ASP A 230 21.70 13.84 -12.10
C ASP A 230 21.86 13.72 -13.62
N ALA A 231 22.08 14.87 -14.27
CA ALA A 231 22.20 14.92 -15.72
C ALA A 231 23.40 14.12 -16.25
N LYS A 232 24.49 13.97 -15.48
CA LYS A 232 25.66 13.16 -15.87
C LYS A 232 25.29 11.68 -16.06
N ILE A 233 24.37 11.16 -15.23
CA ILE A 233 23.90 9.77 -15.31
C ILE A 233 22.99 9.59 -16.53
N LEU A 234 22.16 10.59 -16.83
CA LEU A 234 21.15 10.51 -17.90
C LEU A 234 21.70 10.85 -19.28
N TYR A 235 22.77 11.65 -19.38
CA TYR A 235 23.33 12.12 -20.64
C TYR A 235 23.62 10.99 -21.64
N PRO A 236 24.29 9.87 -21.26
CA PRO A 236 24.51 8.76 -22.18
C PRO A 236 23.20 8.17 -22.73
N SER A 237 22.17 8.05 -21.88
CA SER A 237 20.86 7.56 -22.28
C SER A 237 20.13 8.51 -23.23
N VAL A 238 20.29 9.83 -23.04
CA VAL A 238 19.77 10.85 -23.96
C VAL A 238 20.42 10.72 -25.34
N ILE A 239 21.75 10.62 -25.40
CA ILE A 239 22.48 10.43 -26.66
C ILE A 239 22.05 9.14 -27.37
N ASN A 240 21.94 8.02 -26.63
CA ASN A 240 21.45 6.76 -27.17
C ASN A 240 20.00 6.84 -27.70
N MET A 241 19.13 7.60 -27.02
CA MET A 241 17.77 7.86 -27.50
C MET A 241 17.80 8.66 -28.79
N ILE A 242 18.55 9.77 -28.85
CA ILE A 242 18.66 10.61 -30.05
C ILE A 242 19.15 9.77 -31.24
N HIS A 243 20.25 9.03 -31.10
CA HIS A 243 20.77 8.18 -32.18
C HIS A 243 19.78 7.12 -32.64
N LYS A 244 18.97 6.56 -31.74
CA LYS A 244 17.98 5.55 -32.12
C LYS A 244 16.82 6.14 -32.94
N TYR A 245 16.37 7.36 -32.62
CA TYR A 245 15.15 7.94 -33.19
C TYR A 245 15.41 9.01 -34.26
N ASP A 246 16.60 9.59 -34.34
CA ASP A 246 17.05 10.44 -35.44
C ASP A 246 17.74 9.59 -36.52
N THR A 247 16.96 8.78 -37.21
CA THR A 247 17.48 7.84 -38.24
C THR A 247 18.16 8.54 -39.42
N LYS A 248 17.87 9.82 -39.64
CA LYS A 248 18.43 10.64 -40.71
C LYS A 248 19.68 11.43 -40.28
N ASN A 249 20.13 11.29 -39.02
CA ASN A 249 21.24 12.05 -38.43
C ASN A 249 21.12 13.57 -38.67
N THR A 250 19.91 14.09 -38.51
CA THR A 250 19.58 15.51 -38.75
C THR A 250 20.07 16.40 -37.61
N LEU A 251 19.95 15.93 -36.37
CA LEU A 251 20.42 16.60 -35.16
C LEU A 251 21.92 16.36 -34.99
N ILE A 252 22.69 17.40 -35.29
CA ILE A 252 24.13 17.44 -35.04
C ILE A 252 24.36 18.34 -33.84
N ILE A 253 24.38 17.76 -32.65
CA ILE A 253 24.62 18.49 -31.39
C ILE A 253 26.13 18.63 -31.19
N SER A 254 26.60 19.85 -30.92
CA SER A 254 28.01 20.12 -30.65
C SER A 254 28.45 19.45 -29.34
N GLU A 255 29.69 18.93 -29.30
CA GLU A 255 30.29 18.36 -28.09
C GLU A 255 30.38 19.36 -26.94
N ASP A 256 30.54 20.65 -27.26
CA ASP A 256 30.59 21.75 -26.30
C ASP A 256 29.19 22.16 -25.78
N PHE A 257 28.10 21.58 -26.30
CA PHE A 257 26.76 21.94 -25.87
C PHE A 257 26.54 21.57 -24.39
N PRO A 258 25.93 22.44 -23.56
CA PRO A 258 25.75 22.16 -22.14
C PRO A 258 24.92 20.88 -21.90
N LYS A 259 25.58 19.86 -21.33
CA LYS A 259 24.99 18.53 -21.12
C LYS A 259 23.75 18.58 -20.24
N ASP A 260 23.77 19.37 -19.17
CA ASP A 260 22.66 19.52 -18.23
C ASP A 260 21.43 20.10 -18.94
N LYS A 261 21.64 21.15 -19.76
CA LYS A 261 20.56 21.76 -20.56
C LYS A 261 19.98 20.77 -21.56
N LEU A 262 20.81 19.97 -22.23
CA LEU A 262 20.33 18.94 -23.15
C LEU A 262 19.46 17.92 -22.42
N VAL A 263 19.93 17.43 -21.26
CA VAL A 263 19.19 16.46 -20.47
C VAL A 263 17.86 17.04 -20.03
N ASP A 264 17.82 18.26 -19.49
CA ASP A 264 16.59 18.87 -18.99
C ASP A 264 15.52 19.03 -20.07
N ILE A 265 15.93 19.44 -21.28
CA ILE A 265 15.03 19.51 -22.46
C ILE A 265 14.53 18.10 -22.83
N MET A 266 15.41 17.10 -22.74
CA MET A 266 15.13 15.74 -23.19
C MET A 266 14.45 14.85 -22.15
N ARG A 267 14.37 15.23 -20.86
CA ARG A 267 13.77 14.40 -19.79
C ARG A 267 12.38 13.85 -20.13
N PRO A 268 11.42 14.63 -20.66
CA PRO A 268 10.10 14.09 -21.01
C PRO A 268 10.15 13.04 -22.13
N TYR A 269 11.00 13.24 -23.14
CA TYR A 269 11.25 12.27 -24.21
C TYR A 269 11.93 11.01 -23.66
N LEU A 270 12.90 11.20 -22.77
CA LEU A 270 13.62 10.13 -22.09
C LEU A 270 12.67 9.28 -21.23
N HIS A 271 11.69 9.90 -20.57
CA HIS A 271 10.66 9.18 -19.83
C HIS A 271 9.85 8.25 -20.73
N LEU A 272 9.41 8.73 -21.91
CA LEU A 272 8.75 7.88 -22.90
C LEU A 272 9.69 6.76 -23.37
N TYR A 273 10.95 7.07 -23.66
CA TYR A 273 11.95 6.09 -24.08
C TYR A 273 12.13 4.95 -23.07
N TYR A 274 12.29 5.25 -21.79
CA TYR A 274 12.36 4.23 -20.76
C TYR A 274 11.04 3.44 -20.63
N ASN A 275 9.88 4.09 -20.75
CA ASN A 275 8.60 3.38 -20.77
C ASN A 275 8.50 2.39 -21.94
N THR A 276 9.02 2.72 -23.14
CA THR A 276 9.04 1.77 -24.28
C THR A 276 9.84 0.51 -24.00
N LYS A 277 10.92 0.62 -23.19
CA LYS A 277 11.83 -0.48 -22.88
C LYS A 277 11.37 -1.30 -21.68
N TYR A 278 10.99 -0.64 -20.59
CA TYR A 278 10.92 -1.25 -19.27
C TYR A 278 9.51 -1.35 -18.68
N SER A 279 8.49 -0.67 -19.25
CA SER A 279 7.10 -0.84 -18.79
C SER A 279 6.71 -2.33 -18.77
N LEU A 280 5.79 -2.73 -17.90
CA LEU A 280 5.20 -4.07 -17.94
C LEU A 280 3.93 -4.14 -18.77
N ILE A 281 3.27 -3.00 -18.93
CA ILE A 281 1.98 -2.90 -19.62
C ILE A 281 2.23 -2.68 -21.12
N LEU A 282 1.73 -3.59 -21.96
CA LEU A 282 1.92 -3.56 -23.42
C LEU A 282 1.35 -2.29 -24.06
N ASN A 283 0.07 -2.00 -23.82
CA ASN A 283 -0.59 -0.80 -24.37
C ASN A 283 0.16 0.48 -23.96
N LYS A 284 0.77 0.50 -22.77
CA LYS A 284 1.59 1.63 -22.31
C LYS A 284 2.90 1.74 -23.08
N LYS A 285 3.56 0.62 -23.41
CA LYS A 285 4.76 0.61 -24.26
C LYS A 285 4.46 1.15 -25.65
N GLU A 286 3.40 0.66 -26.27
CA GLU A 286 3.01 1.03 -27.62
C GLU A 286 2.65 2.52 -27.69
N ASN A 287 1.83 2.99 -26.74
CA ASN A 287 1.49 4.41 -26.63
C ASN A 287 2.73 5.28 -26.37
N ALA A 288 3.63 4.87 -25.48
CA ALA A 288 4.85 5.61 -25.22
C ALA A 288 5.77 5.66 -26.45
N TYR A 289 5.84 4.58 -27.23
CA TYR A 289 6.60 4.52 -28.46
C TYR A 289 6.03 5.46 -29.52
N ALA A 290 4.72 5.36 -29.78
CA ALA A 290 4.04 6.18 -30.76
C ALA A 290 4.15 7.67 -30.42
N GLU A 291 3.93 8.02 -29.15
CA GLU A 291 4.08 9.39 -28.65
C GLU A 291 5.52 9.90 -28.76
N LEU A 292 6.52 9.07 -28.43
CA LEU A 292 7.94 9.42 -28.55
C LEU A 292 8.31 9.71 -30.00
N VAL A 293 7.99 8.80 -30.91
CA VAL A 293 8.30 8.95 -32.34
C VAL A 293 7.68 10.24 -32.89
N TYR A 294 6.39 10.46 -32.62
CA TYR A 294 5.69 11.64 -33.08
C TYR A 294 6.29 12.92 -32.51
N LYS A 295 6.38 13.04 -31.17
CA LYS A 295 6.87 14.26 -30.53
C LYS A 295 8.33 14.57 -30.87
N PHE A 296 9.15 13.54 -31.01
CA PHE A 296 10.57 13.71 -31.34
C PHE A 296 10.76 14.15 -32.80
N ARG A 297 9.97 13.62 -33.75
CA ARG A 297 9.93 14.13 -35.12
C ARG A 297 9.52 15.59 -35.18
N GLN A 298 8.53 16.00 -34.39
CA GLN A 298 8.10 17.40 -34.30
C GLN A 298 9.22 18.29 -33.73
N PHE A 299 9.99 17.80 -32.75
CA PHE A 299 11.16 18.49 -32.22
C PHE A 299 12.22 18.74 -33.31
N ILE A 300 12.58 17.70 -34.06
CA ILE A 300 13.53 17.78 -35.17
C ILE A 300 13.02 18.74 -36.25
N LYS A 301 11.76 18.61 -36.67
CA LYS A 301 11.14 19.45 -37.70
C LYS A 301 11.13 20.93 -37.31
N PHE A 302 10.91 21.22 -36.03
CA PHE A 302 10.91 22.59 -35.51
C PHE A 302 12.29 23.25 -35.62
N ASN A 303 13.36 22.54 -35.24
CA ASN A 303 14.72 23.05 -35.37
C ASN A 303 15.75 21.93 -35.65
N PRO A 304 16.05 21.64 -36.93
CA PRO A 304 17.09 20.67 -37.29
C PRO A 304 18.52 21.12 -36.93
N LYS A 305 18.71 22.40 -36.59
CA LYS A 305 20.00 22.98 -36.21
C LYS A 305 20.20 23.06 -34.70
N PHE A 306 19.26 22.55 -33.90
CA PHE A 306 19.35 22.54 -32.45
C PHE A 306 20.68 21.95 -31.96
N GLY A 307 21.31 22.62 -31.00
CA GLY A 307 22.58 22.22 -30.41
C GLY A 307 23.83 22.55 -31.24
N ARG A 308 23.68 23.13 -32.45
CA ARG A 308 24.82 23.55 -33.27
C ARG A 308 25.44 24.84 -32.74
N LYS A 309 26.77 24.90 -32.82
CA LYS A 309 27.60 26.05 -32.47
C LYS A 309 27.56 27.09 -33.59
N TYR A 310 27.38 28.36 -33.27
CA TYR A 310 27.52 29.48 -34.20
C TYR A 310 28.24 30.67 -33.56
N ILE A 311 28.83 31.52 -34.39
CA ILE A 311 29.61 32.67 -33.95
C ILE A 311 28.74 33.92 -34.07
N MET A 312 28.58 34.65 -32.97
CA MET A 312 28.01 35.99 -32.98
C MET A 312 29.12 37.01 -32.90
N ASN A 313 29.20 37.88 -33.90
CA ASN A 313 30.10 39.03 -33.86
C ASN A 313 29.36 40.17 -33.16
N ASN A 314 29.90 40.63 -32.03
CA ASN A 314 29.37 41.81 -31.38
C ASN A 314 29.79 43.05 -32.19
N PRO A 315 28.84 43.80 -32.81
CA PRO A 315 29.16 44.92 -33.67
C PRO A 315 29.86 46.07 -32.94
N PHE A 316 29.77 46.13 -31.59
CA PHE A 316 30.33 47.20 -30.78
C PHE A 316 31.72 46.89 -30.22
N THR A 317 32.05 45.62 -29.97
CA THR A 317 33.30 45.23 -29.31
C THR A 317 34.30 44.50 -30.22
N LYS A 318 33.91 44.15 -31.46
CA LYS A 318 34.68 43.30 -32.40
C LYS A 318 35.12 41.95 -31.81
N LYS A 319 34.56 41.55 -30.66
CA LYS A 319 34.75 40.22 -30.08
C LYS A 319 33.72 39.27 -30.67
N SER A 320 34.19 38.08 -31.03
CA SER A 320 33.38 36.95 -31.47
C SER A 320 33.00 36.14 -30.24
N ASP A 321 31.71 36.06 -29.93
CA ASP A 321 31.20 35.17 -28.88
C ASP A 321 30.64 33.90 -29.52
N THR A 322 30.89 32.77 -28.87
CA THR A 322 30.37 31.47 -29.29
C THR A 322 29.02 31.24 -28.62
N SER A 323 28.00 30.94 -29.43
CA SER A 323 26.65 30.65 -28.95
C SER A 323 26.15 29.33 -29.55
N PHE A 324 25.08 28.76 -28.96
CA PHE A 324 24.43 27.55 -29.44
C PHE A 324 22.99 27.83 -29.87
N ASP A 325 22.49 27.08 -30.85
CA ASP A 325 21.08 27.16 -31.23
C ASP A 325 20.25 26.33 -30.24
N GLU A 326 19.60 27.03 -29.32
CA GLU A 326 18.82 26.44 -28.23
C GLU A 326 17.31 26.44 -28.51
N LYS A 327 16.88 26.97 -29.66
CA LYS A 327 15.45 27.09 -29.95
C LYS A 327 14.85 25.70 -30.11
N HIS A 328 13.87 25.38 -29.29
CA HIS A 328 13.17 24.11 -29.33
C HIS A 328 11.68 24.30 -29.02
N ILE A 329 10.90 23.34 -29.47
CA ILE A 329 9.49 23.24 -29.09
C ILE A 329 9.39 22.63 -27.69
N ASN A 330 8.54 23.21 -26.84
CA ASN A 330 8.25 22.62 -25.53
C ASN A 330 7.48 21.31 -25.72
N PHE A 331 7.97 20.21 -25.11
CA PHE A 331 7.36 18.89 -25.17
C PHE A 331 5.85 18.89 -24.85
N TYR A 332 5.43 19.67 -23.85
CA TYR A 332 4.04 19.71 -23.38
C TYR A 332 3.12 20.50 -24.30
N ASN A 333 3.66 21.33 -25.20
CA ASN A 333 2.88 22.06 -26.20
C ASN A 333 2.51 21.18 -27.39
N ILE A 334 3.18 20.04 -27.58
CA ILE A 334 2.86 19.09 -28.65
C ILE A 334 1.63 18.27 -28.21
N LYS A 335 0.45 18.69 -28.67
CA LYS A 335 -0.81 18.00 -28.37
C LYS A 335 -0.88 16.69 -29.14
N THR A 336 -1.26 15.63 -28.44
CA THR A 336 -1.41 14.29 -29.00
C THR A 336 -2.78 13.67 -28.74
N ARG A 337 -3.62 14.35 -27.94
CA ARG A 337 -4.97 13.90 -27.60
C ARG A 337 -5.93 15.08 -27.61
N ASN A 338 -7.18 14.83 -27.98
CA ASN A 338 -8.24 15.83 -27.95
C ASN A 338 -8.94 15.87 -26.59
N TYR A 339 -8.64 16.89 -25.79
CA TYR A 339 -9.22 17.08 -24.45
C TYR A 339 -10.74 17.17 -24.43
N LYS A 340 -11.37 17.81 -25.43
CA LYS A 340 -12.80 18.15 -25.38
C LYS A 340 -13.69 16.91 -25.30
N ASN A 341 -13.32 15.84 -26.02
CA ASN A 341 -14.15 14.65 -26.19
C ASN A 341 -13.51 13.38 -25.61
N SER A 342 -12.35 13.48 -24.95
CA SER A 342 -11.63 12.29 -24.45
C SER A 342 -12.34 11.52 -23.35
N HIS A 343 -13.37 12.10 -22.73
CA HIS A 343 -14.21 11.43 -21.72
C HIS A 343 -15.38 10.65 -22.32
N LEU A 344 -15.69 10.86 -23.61
CA LEU A 344 -16.87 10.28 -24.27
C LEU A 344 -16.59 8.94 -24.92
N LEU A 345 -15.35 8.70 -25.37
CA LEU A 345 -14.98 7.53 -26.15
C LEU A 345 -13.59 7.03 -25.74
N LEU A 346 -13.47 5.71 -25.60
CA LEU A 346 -12.18 5.05 -25.43
C LEU A 346 -11.51 4.93 -26.81
N ASN A 347 -10.52 5.77 -27.08
CA ASN A 347 -9.71 5.64 -28.29
C ASN A 347 -8.60 4.62 -28.05
N ILE A 348 -8.81 3.39 -28.53
CA ILE A 348 -7.84 2.29 -28.40
C ILE A 348 -6.78 2.37 -29.52
N ASP A 349 -7.14 2.97 -30.65
CA ASP A 349 -6.21 3.15 -31.75
C ASP A 349 -5.31 4.34 -31.46
N SER A 350 -3.99 4.10 -31.45
CA SER A 350 -3.05 5.19 -31.34
C SER A 350 -3.15 6.02 -32.63
N ASP A 351 -3.69 7.25 -32.52
CA ASP A 351 -3.87 8.21 -33.64
C ASP A 351 -2.59 8.47 -34.46
N TYR A 352 -1.44 7.94 -34.02
CA TYR A 352 -0.13 8.09 -34.64
C TYR A 352 0.13 7.15 -35.84
N ASN A 353 -0.69 6.12 -36.06
CA ASN A 353 -0.46 5.15 -37.15
C ASN A 353 -0.87 5.65 -38.54
N ASN A 354 -1.62 6.75 -38.66
CA ASN A 354 -2.13 7.25 -39.94
C ASN A 354 -1.18 8.22 -40.67
N ASN A 355 0.09 8.31 -40.29
CA ASN A 355 1.06 9.22 -40.92
C ASN A 355 2.40 8.55 -41.27
N TYR A 356 2.34 7.28 -41.66
CA TYR A 356 3.44 6.64 -42.39
C TYR A 356 3.13 6.68 -43.89
N ASP A 357 3.85 7.56 -44.58
CA ASP A 357 4.11 7.63 -46.02
C ASP A 357 2.91 7.70 -46.99
N THR A 358 2.57 8.93 -47.38
CA THR A 358 2.71 9.36 -48.79
C THR A 358 2.85 10.88 -48.84
N ASP A 359 4.00 11.37 -49.31
CA ASP A 359 4.09 12.68 -49.95
C ASP A 359 3.13 12.65 -51.16
N SER A 360 1.92 13.17 -50.98
CA SER A 360 1.08 13.60 -52.09
C SER A 360 0.26 14.79 -51.62
N ASP A 361 0.56 15.95 -52.20
CA ASP A 361 -0.23 17.16 -52.10
C ASP A 361 -1.69 16.87 -52.43
N ILE A 362 -2.58 16.91 -51.44
CA ILE A 362 -4.02 17.06 -51.67
C ILE A 362 -4.57 18.04 -50.63
N GLU A 363 -5.18 19.09 -51.16
CA GLU A 363 -5.89 20.15 -50.47
C GLU A 363 -7.02 19.64 -49.57
N ASP A 364 -7.28 20.44 -48.54
CA ASP A 364 -8.44 20.37 -47.63
C ASP A 364 -9.72 19.88 -48.32
N THR A 365 -10.22 18.74 -47.86
CA THR A 365 -11.67 18.48 -47.88
C THR A 365 -12.08 17.74 -46.62
N SER A 366 -12.83 18.45 -45.79
CA SER A 366 -13.60 17.90 -44.68
C SER A 366 -14.55 16.81 -45.19
N LEU A 367 -14.25 15.55 -44.88
CA LEU A 367 -15.19 14.44 -45.07
C LEU A 367 -15.56 13.83 -43.72
N ASN A 368 -16.81 14.08 -43.31
CA ASN A 368 -17.53 13.21 -42.39
C ASN A 368 -17.66 11.84 -43.04
N ILE A 369 -16.96 10.83 -42.53
CA ILE A 369 -17.21 9.44 -42.89
C ILE A 369 -17.72 8.71 -41.64
N ALA A 370 -19.05 8.54 -41.60
CA ALA A 370 -19.66 7.46 -40.85
C ALA A 370 -19.18 6.13 -41.47
N ILE A 371 -18.44 5.32 -40.73
CA ILE A 371 -18.14 3.94 -41.15
C ILE A 371 -18.84 2.99 -40.19
N ASN A 372 -19.77 2.25 -40.78
CA ASN A 372 -20.45 1.10 -40.23
C ASN A 372 -19.45 0.10 -39.63
N THR A 373 -19.67 -0.23 -38.36
CA THR A 373 -19.12 -1.40 -37.69
C THR A 373 -19.74 -2.67 -38.28
N SER A 374 -18.97 -3.45 -39.03
CA SER A 374 -19.29 -4.85 -39.29
C SER A 374 -18.02 -5.69 -39.51
N VAL A 375 -17.34 -6.03 -38.42
CA VAL A 375 -16.64 -7.31 -38.30
C VAL A 375 -16.94 -7.85 -36.91
N TYR A 376 -17.92 -8.74 -36.84
CA TYR A 376 -18.18 -9.55 -35.66
C TYR A 376 -16.93 -10.38 -35.31
N ARG A 377 -16.29 -10.09 -34.17
CA ARG A 377 -15.74 -11.16 -33.32
C ARG A 377 -16.72 -11.34 -32.18
N THR A 378 -17.54 -12.37 -32.30
CA THR A 378 -18.40 -12.85 -31.22
C THR A 378 -17.54 -13.20 -30.00
N PRO A 379 -17.86 -12.68 -28.81
CA PRO A 379 -17.33 -13.26 -27.58
C PRO A 379 -17.93 -14.65 -27.44
N ILE A 380 -17.09 -15.67 -27.21
CA ILE A 380 -17.56 -16.97 -26.73
C ILE A 380 -18.07 -16.73 -25.31
N ILE A 381 -19.38 -16.52 -25.19
CA ILE A 381 -20.11 -16.52 -23.92
C ILE A 381 -20.28 -17.99 -23.55
N HIS A 382 -19.56 -18.45 -22.52
CA HIS A 382 -20.00 -19.62 -21.77
C HIS A 382 -21.23 -19.22 -20.95
N PRO A 383 -22.39 -19.87 -21.11
CA PRO A 383 -23.54 -19.60 -20.27
C PRO A 383 -23.32 -20.27 -18.91
N PHE A 384 -23.19 -19.47 -17.85
CA PHE A 384 -23.44 -19.96 -16.49
C PHE A 384 -24.88 -19.61 -16.14
N THR A 385 -25.77 -20.59 -16.28
CA THR A 385 -27.15 -20.50 -15.80
C THR A 385 -27.19 -20.85 -14.31
N SER A 386 -27.66 -19.91 -13.48
CA SER A 386 -28.55 -20.24 -12.36
C SER A 386 -29.24 -18.96 -11.88
N GLU A 387 -30.56 -18.99 -11.93
CA GLU A 387 -31.50 -17.95 -11.53
C GLU A 387 -31.36 -17.58 -10.05
N ILE A 388 -31.35 -16.28 -9.74
CA ILE A 388 -31.76 -15.77 -8.42
C ILE A 388 -32.74 -14.61 -8.66
N GLN A 389 -34.01 -14.85 -8.30
CA GLN A 389 -35.06 -13.84 -8.22
C GLN A 389 -34.67 -12.75 -7.21
N ARG A 390 -34.68 -11.48 -7.63
CA ARG A 390 -34.62 -10.34 -6.70
C ARG A 390 -35.99 -10.14 -6.05
N THR A 391 -36.11 -10.45 -4.77
CA THR A 391 -37.15 -9.88 -3.91
C THR A 391 -36.62 -8.59 -3.28
N VAL A 392 -37.33 -7.49 -3.50
CA VAL A 392 -37.11 -6.21 -2.83
C VAL A 392 -37.64 -6.35 -1.39
N ILE A 393 -36.77 -6.22 -0.39
CA ILE A 393 -37.18 -6.18 1.02
C ILE A 393 -36.89 -4.76 1.55
N THR A 394 -37.96 -4.06 1.89
CA THR A 394 -37.98 -2.85 2.70
C THR A 394 -37.65 -3.21 4.14
N PHE A 395 -36.68 -2.53 4.77
CA PHE A 395 -36.34 -2.75 6.17
C PHE A 395 -37.33 -2.01 7.09
N ASP A 396 -38.11 -2.79 7.84
CA ASP A 396 -38.85 -2.32 9.02
C ASP A 396 -37.98 -2.59 10.26
N THR A 397 -37.66 -1.54 11.01
CA THR A 397 -36.83 -1.61 12.21
C THR A 397 -37.69 -1.99 13.41
N SER A 398 -37.97 -3.28 13.58
CA SER A 398 -38.31 -3.84 14.88
C SER A 398 -38.07 -5.36 14.91
N ASN A 399 -37.30 -5.79 15.92
CA ASN A 399 -36.95 -7.16 16.33
C ASN A 399 -35.69 -7.82 15.72
N VAL A 400 -34.79 -8.11 16.67
CA VAL A 400 -33.48 -8.76 16.63
C VAL A 400 -33.51 -10.19 16.07
N GLN A 401 -32.50 -10.58 15.28
CA GLN A 401 -31.75 -11.84 15.48
C GLN A 401 -30.37 -11.78 14.78
N PHE A 402 -29.34 -12.09 15.56
CA PHE A 402 -27.93 -12.01 15.25
C PHE A 402 -27.41 -13.38 14.78
N THR A 403 -26.74 -13.45 13.63
CA THR A 403 -25.88 -14.58 13.25
C THR A 403 -24.62 -14.06 12.53
N GLY A 404 -23.46 -14.27 13.15
CA GLY A 404 -22.16 -13.75 12.71
C GLY A 404 -21.38 -14.69 11.79
N TRP A 405 -20.36 -14.13 11.13
CA TRP A 405 -19.24 -14.85 10.50
C TRP A 405 -17.93 -14.17 10.95
N PHE A 406 -16.97 -14.96 11.45
CA PHE A 406 -15.75 -14.49 12.13
C PHE A 406 -14.56 -14.28 11.17
N HIS A 407 -14.07 -13.02 11.11
CA HIS A 407 -12.73 -12.52 10.78
C HIS A 407 -11.53 -13.01 11.62
N VAL A 408 -10.60 -13.87 11.16
CA VAL A 408 -9.33 -14.15 11.89
C VAL A 408 -8.19 -13.27 11.36
N THR A 409 -7.48 -12.58 12.26
CA THR A 409 -6.10 -12.11 12.02
C THR A 409 -5.24 -12.44 13.24
N ASP A 410 -4.20 -13.23 13.04
CA ASP A 410 -3.20 -13.55 14.06
C ASP A 410 -2.21 -12.40 14.23
N ASN A 411 -2.05 -11.95 15.47
CA ASN A 411 -0.93 -11.14 15.94
C ASN A 411 -0.49 -11.73 17.28
N ASP A 412 0.30 -12.81 17.24
CA ASP A 412 1.11 -13.21 18.38
C ASP A 412 2.58 -12.93 18.01
N GLU A 413 3.22 -12.06 18.80
CA GLU A 413 4.67 -11.86 18.82
C GLU A 413 5.33 -13.20 19.19
N GLN A 414 6.11 -13.80 18.28
CA GLN A 414 6.93 -14.96 18.59
C GLN A 414 8.31 -14.52 19.08
N ASP A 415 8.66 -15.01 20.27
CA ASP A 415 10.02 -15.03 20.80
C ASP A 415 10.93 -15.90 19.92
N GLU A 416 12.14 -15.38 19.63
CA GLU A 416 13.16 -16.03 18.82
C GLU A 416 13.67 -17.34 19.44
N ASN A 417 13.62 -18.43 18.67
CA ASN A 417 14.69 -19.43 18.65
C ASN A 417 14.62 -20.28 17.37
N ILE A 418 15.64 -20.13 16.52
CA ILE A 418 15.81 -20.86 15.26
C ILE A 418 16.48 -22.22 15.56
N GLN A 419 15.84 -23.31 15.13
CA GLN A 419 16.55 -24.48 14.62
C GLN A 419 15.76 -25.12 13.48
N ASN A 420 16.44 -25.24 12.34
CA ASN A 420 15.94 -25.81 11.09
C ASN A 420 15.69 -27.32 11.23
N ASP A 421 14.61 -27.81 10.64
CA ASP A 421 14.69 -28.96 9.73
C ASP A 421 13.48 -29.07 8.80
N THR A 422 13.77 -29.59 7.62
CA THR A 422 12.97 -29.65 6.38
C THR A 422 11.89 -30.75 6.34
N ASN A 423 10.70 -30.47 5.78
CA ASN A 423 10.12 -31.07 4.55
C ASN A 423 8.57 -31.13 4.49
N ASN A 424 8.10 -30.81 3.28
CA ASN A 424 6.93 -31.27 2.51
C ASN A 424 5.46 -30.93 2.85
N ASP A 425 4.91 -30.14 1.92
CA ASP A 425 3.76 -30.40 1.03
C ASP A 425 2.31 -30.15 1.45
N ASN A 426 1.68 -29.32 0.60
CA ASN A 426 0.27 -29.18 0.19
C ASN A 426 -0.72 -28.56 1.19
N GLU A 427 -1.31 -27.40 0.82
CA GLU A 427 -2.71 -27.35 0.36
C GLU A 427 -3.21 -25.93 -0.01
N THR A 428 -3.86 -25.88 -1.18
CA THR A 428 -5.15 -25.26 -1.53
C THR A 428 -5.45 -23.78 -1.21
N ILE A 429 -5.53 -22.99 -2.28
CA ILE A 429 -6.01 -21.60 -2.33
C ILE A 429 -7.54 -21.57 -2.29
N ILE A 430 -8.14 -20.86 -1.32
CA ILE A 430 -9.55 -20.45 -1.34
C ILE A 430 -9.60 -18.92 -1.31
N SER A 431 -10.17 -18.34 -2.37
CA SER A 431 -10.50 -16.92 -2.44
C SER A 431 -11.78 -16.62 -1.65
N SER A 432 -11.78 -15.60 -0.79
CA SER A 432 -13.01 -15.03 -0.23
C SER A 432 -13.08 -13.52 -0.47
N VAL A 433 -14.25 -13.10 -0.97
CA VAL A 433 -14.69 -11.71 -1.12
C VAL A 433 -15.08 -11.19 0.27
N HIS A 434 -14.58 -10.03 0.67
CA HIS A 434 -14.90 -9.43 1.99
C HIS A 434 -15.46 -8.02 1.90
N GLU A 435 -16.56 -7.84 2.62
CA GLU A 435 -17.14 -6.57 3.04
C GLU A 435 -16.85 -6.41 4.54
N SER A 436 -16.28 -5.27 4.95
CA SER A 436 -15.80 -5.00 6.30
C SER A 436 -16.70 -4.02 7.04
N LEU A 437 -17.24 -4.42 8.18
CA LEU A 437 -17.65 -3.53 9.27
C LEU A 437 -16.68 -3.74 10.43
N ILE A 438 -15.90 -2.71 10.75
CA ILE A 438 -15.06 -2.65 11.96
C ILE A 438 -15.64 -1.57 12.87
N ASP A 439 -15.96 -2.00 14.08
CA ASP A 439 -16.39 -1.18 15.21
C ASP A 439 -15.20 -0.33 15.67
N SER A 440 -15.20 0.96 15.32
CA SER A 440 -14.10 1.89 15.56
C SER A 440 -14.31 2.67 16.86
N ASP A 441 -13.99 2.06 18.00
CA ASP A 441 -13.92 2.73 19.31
C ASP A 441 -12.46 2.78 19.86
N ASP A 442 -11.48 2.87 18.96
CA ASP A 442 -10.10 3.20 19.30
C ASP A 442 -9.89 4.72 19.14
N GLU A 443 -9.95 5.43 20.27
CA GLU A 443 -9.46 6.80 20.38
C GLU A 443 -7.97 6.84 20.03
N ILE A 444 -7.68 7.34 18.83
CA ILE A 444 -6.38 7.90 18.48
C ILE A 444 -6.20 9.10 19.41
N ILE A 445 -5.16 9.08 20.26
CA ILE A 445 -4.72 10.27 20.99
C ILE A 445 -4.10 11.20 19.94
N ILE A 446 -4.94 12.05 19.35
CA ILE A 446 -4.54 13.20 18.54
C ILE A 446 -4.51 14.36 19.53
N GLU A 447 -3.33 14.89 19.81
CA GLU A 447 -3.19 16.13 20.57
C GLU A 447 -3.48 17.29 19.60
N ASP A 448 -4.71 17.81 19.61
CA ASP A 448 -5.06 19.09 19.00
C ASP A 448 -4.89 20.18 20.09
N HIS A 449 -4.04 21.17 19.83
CA HIS A 449 -3.93 22.37 20.66
C HIS A 449 -4.78 23.48 20.04
N ASP A 450 -5.90 23.81 20.70
CA ASP A 450 -6.69 25.00 20.40
C ASP A 450 -5.96 26.25 20.94
N ASP A 451 -5.74 27.23 20.05
CA ASP A 451 -5.25 28.56 20.38
C ASP A 451 -6.35 29.35 21.10
N ASP A 452 -6.35 29.32 22.43
CA ASP A 452 -7.01 30.34 23.25
C ASP A 452 -6.12 31.59 23.31
N THR A 453 -6.28 32.48 22.32
CA THR A 453 -5.82 33.86 22.42
C THR A 453 -6.65 34.58 23.49
N SER A 454 -6.13 34.60 24.72
CA SER A 454 -6.52 35.61 25.70
C SER A 454 -5.69 36.88 25.48
N VAL A 455 -6.45 37.96 25.33
CA VAL A 455 -6.02 39.34 25.21
C VAL A 455 -5.21 39.75 26.43
N ASP A 456 -4.04 40.36 26.20
CA ASP A 456 -3.58 41.59 26.86
C ASP A 456 -2.47 42.27 26.03
#